data_AF-A0AAQ3PHV7-F1
#
_entry.id   AF-A0AAQ3PHV7-F1
#
_cell.length_a   1.000
_cell.length_b   1.000
_cell.length_c   1.000
_cell.angle_alpha   90.00
_cell.angle_beta   90.00
_cell.angle_gamma   90.00
#
_symmetry.space_group_name_H-M   'P 1'
#
loop_
_entity.id
_entity.type
_entity.pdbx_description
1 polymer ?
#
loop_
_entity_poly.entity_id
_entity_poly.type
_entity_poly.pdbx_seq_one_letter_code
_entity_poly.pdbx_strand_id
1 'polypeptide(L)'
;MDAAETFFEIARAIVNAVETVRSNADECRKLSEEVRRVSGVLWELEKKGVVIENHRNATVRRALGDLKRALRDARKVVWECQQQDQNNIDLVDRLIALAMASQRSNQLRQARQNISEKMGFASFAINTHNMGAKPPQQQQN
;
A
#
# COMPACT_ATOMS: atom_id res chain seq x y z
N MET A 1 -6.42 -15.22 13.37
CA MET A 1 -7.03 -13.96 13.83
C MET A 1 -6.22 -12.84 13.21
N ASP A 2 -6.77 -12.00 12.32
CA ASP A 2 -6.15 -10.70 11.91
C ASP A 2 -7.09 -9.88 11.01
N ALA A 3 -8.35 -9.79 11.41
CA ALA A 3 -9.37 -9.00 10.72
C ALA A 3 -9.34 -7.50 11.09
N ALA A 4 -8.67 -7.13 12.19
CA ALA A 4 -8.82 -5.80 12.78
C ALA A 4 -7.88 -4.71 12.21
N GLU A 5 -6.73 -5.09 11.63
CA GLU A 5 -5.74 -4.08 11.26
C GLU A 5 -6.24 -3.20 10.11
N THR A 6 -6.36 -1.88 10.30
CA THR A 6 -6.90 -0.98 9.27
C THR A 6 -5.84 -0.65 8.20
N PHE A 7 -6.27 -0.14 7.04
CA PHE A 7 -5.35 0.38 6.01
C PHE A 7 -4.40 1.45 6.59
N PHE A 8 -4.94 2.31 7.46
CA PHE A 8 -4.21 3.41 8.08
C PHE A 8 -3.18 2.93 9.10
N GLU A 9 -3.49 1.86 9.84
CA GLU A 9 -2.53 1.25 10.76
C GLU A 9 -1.34 0.65 10.01
N ILE A 10 -1.60 -0.10 8.93
CA ILE A 10 -0.52 -0.67 8.11
C ILE A 10 0.32 0.45 7.48
N ALA A 11 -0.34 1.47 6.92
CA ALA A 11 0.35 2.60 6.30
C ALA A 11 1.22 3.38 7.29
N ARG A 12 0.69 3.67 8.49
CA ARG A 12 1.45 4.33 9.56
C ARG A 12 2.65 3.50 9.99
N ALA A 13 2.47 2.19 10.15
CA ALA A 13 3.56 1.29 10.51
C ALA A 13 4.68 1.31 9.47
N ILE A 14 4.36 1.33 8.17
CA ILE A 14 5.35 1.46 7.08
C ILE A 14 6.10 2.78 7.19
N VAL A 15 5.37 3.90 7.30
CA VAL A 15 5.98 5.24 7.36
C VAL A 15 6.97 5.35 8.52
N ASN A 16 6.60 4.84 9.69
CA ASN A 16 7.48 4.86 10.86
C ASN A 16 8.66 3.89 10.69
N ALA A 17 8.43 2.71 10.12
CA ALA A 17 9.49 1.72 9.92
C ALA A 17 10.58 2.20 8.97
N VAL A 18 10.23 3.02 7.97
CA VAL A 18 11.18 3.61 7.02
C VAL A 18 12.19 4.56 7.69
N GLU A 19 11.86 5.15 8.84
CA GLU A 19 12.79 6.05 9.55
C GLU A 19 13.98 5.31 10.18
N THR A 20 13.84 3.99 10.39
CA THR A 20 14.86 3.18 11.10
C THR A 20 15.50 2.13 10.19
N VAL A 21 15.32 2.22 8.87
CA VAL A 21 15.94 1.28 7.93
C VAL A 21 17.45 1.45 7.87
N ARG A 22 18.15 0.33 7.75
CA ARG A 22 19.62 0.28 7.71
C ARG A 22 20.16 0.07 6.30
N SER A 23 19.31 -0.33 5.35
CA SER A 23 19.64 -0.47 3.93
C SER A 23 18.49 0.01 3.04
N ASN A 24 18.80 0.30 1.77
CA ASN A 24 17.82 0.73 0.75
C ASN A 24 16.97 1.96 1.17
N ALA A 25 17.56 2.90 1.92
CA ALA A 25 16.84 4.02 2.52
C ALA A 25 16.09 4.89 1.50
N ASP A 26 16.68 5.12 0.32
CA ASP A 26 16.04 5.93 -0.72
C ASP A 26 14.83 5.22 -1.34
N GLU A 27 14.90 3.92 -1.60
CA GLU A 27 13.78 3.13 -2.08
C GLU A 27 12.68 3.00 -1.03
N CYS A 28 13.04 2.77 0.23
CA CYS A 28 12.12 2.76 1.36
C CYS A 28 11.43 4.12 1.53
N ARG A 29 12.15 5.24 1.36
CA ARG A 29 11.58 6.59 1.40
C ARG A 29 10.59 6.82 0.26
N LYS A 30 10.93 6.45 -0.98
CA LYS A 30 10.02 6.52 -2.13
C LYS A 30 8.77 5.66 -1.92
N LEU A 31 8.91 4.48 -1.31
CA LEU A 31 7.75 3.66 -0.93
C LEU A 31 6.88 4.38 0.12
N SER A 32 7.49 4.99 1.15
CA SER A 32 6.75 5.72 2.19
C SER A 32 5.94 6.90 1.62
N GLU A 33 6.49 7.62 0.64
CA GLU A 33 5.79 8.71 -0.04
C GLU A 33 4.56 8.19 -0.79
N GLU A 34 4.69 7.06 -1.48
CA GLU A 34 3.58 6.44 -2.19
C GLU A 34 2.50 5.93 -1.22
N VAL A 35 2.90 5.31 -0.10
CA VAL A 35 1.98 4.87 0.95
C VAL A 35 1.23 6.06 1.56
N ARG A 36 1.90 7.21 1.78
CA ARG A 36 1.23 8.44 2.25
C ARG A 36 0.18 8.93 1.26
N ARG A 37 0.48 8.96 -0.04
CA ARG A 37 -0.47 9.36 -1.09
C ARG A 37 -1.71 8.46 -1.10
N VAL A 38 -1.51 7.14 -1.11
CA VAL A 38 -2.60 6.16 -1.10
C VAL A 38 -3.45 6.28 0.16
N SER A 39 -2.80 6.49 1.32
CA SER A 39 -3.52 6.69 2.59
C SER A 39 -4.38 7.95 2.56
N GLY A 40 -3.90 9.05 1.98
CA GLY A 40 -4.68 10.28 1.82
C GLY A 40 -5.91 10.09 0.93
N VAL A 41 -5.78 9.34 -0.17
CA VAL A 41 -6.92 9.00 -1.03
C VAL A 41 -7.93 8.11 -0.30
N LEU A 42 -7.46 7.07 0.40
CA LEU A 42 -8.32 6.19 1.18
C LEU A 42 -9.05 6.93 2.30
N TRP A 43 -8.39 7.88 2.96
CA TRP A 43 -9.00 8.74 3.98
C TRP A 43 -10.16 9.57 3.41
N GLU A 44 -9.95 10.21 2.25
CA GLU A 44 -11.01 10.99 1.61
C GLU A 44 -12.19 10.11 1.14
N LEU A 45 -11.91 8.87 0.70
CA LEU A 45 -12.95 7.89 0.35
C LEU A 45 -13.72 7.40 1.58
N GLU A 46 -13.05 7.15 2.71
CA GLU A 46 -13.68 6.75 3.95
C GLU A 46 -14.57 7.86 4.52
N LYS A 47 -14.06 9.10 4.55
CA LYS A 47 -14.80 10.29 4.99
C LYS A 47 -16.08 10.53 4.19
N LYS A 48 -16.08 10.18 2.90
CA LYS A 48 -17.25 10.27 2.02
C LYS A 48 -18.22 9.09 2.17
N GLY A 49 -17.98 8.16 3.10
CA GLY A 49 -18.79 6.95 3.29
C GLY A 49 -18.59 5.88 2.21
N VAL A 50 -17.78 6.16 1.18
CA VAL A 50 -17.60 5.31 -0.02
C VAL A 50 -16.96 3.97 0.35
N VAL A 51 -16.02 3.94 1.29
CA VAL A 51 -15.40 2.67 1.75
C VAL A 51 -16.41 1.79 2.49
N ILE A 52 -17.25 2.41 3.33
CA ILE A 52 -18.23 1.73 4.18
C ILE A 52 -19.43 1.25 3.35
N GLU A 53 -19.98 2.09 2.47
CA GLU A 53 -21.10 1.75 1.59
C GLU A 53 -20.73 0.68 0.57
N ASN A 54 -19.50 0.72 0.04
CA ASN A 54 -19.07 -0.21 -1.00
C ASN A 54 -18.54 -1.57 -0.51
N HIS A 55 -18.52 -1.82 0.81
CA HIS A 55 -18.28 -3.18 1.33
C HIS A 55 -19.34 -4.20 0.87
N ARG A 56 -20.50 -3.72 0.43
CA ARG A 56 -21.58 -4.54 -0.16
C ARG A 56 -21.29 -4.95 -1.60
N ASN A 57 -20.45 -4.21 -2.33
CA ASN A 57 -20.03 -4.58 -3.68
C ASN A 57 -18.83 -5.53 -3.63
N ALA A 58 -19.01 -6.76 -4.13
CA ALA A 58 -17.97 -7.79 -4.07
C ALA A 58 -16.68 -7.41 -4.82
N THR A 59 -16.79 -6.67 -5.92
CA THR A 59 -15.64 -6.22 -6.72
C THR A 59 -14.84 -5.17 -5.97
N VAL A 60 -15.51 -4.18 -5.37
CA VAL A 60 -14.84 -3.14 -4.57
C VAL A 60 -14.19 -3.74 -3.33
N ARG A 61 -14.90 -4.64 -2.63
CA ARG A 61 -14.35 -5.35 -1.47
C ARG A 61 -13.11 -6.18 -1.82
N ARG A 62 -13.10 -6.86 -2.97
CA ARG A 62 -11.91 -7.60 -3.45
C ARG A 62 -10.75 -6.65 -3.74
N ALA A 63 -10.99 -5.55 -4.47
CA ALA A 63 -9.95 -4.58 -4.81
C ALA A 63 -9.30 -3.95 -3.55
N LEU A 64 -10.13 -3.56 -2.57
CA LEU A 64 -9.64 -3.07 -1.27
C LEU A 64 -8.85 -4.16 -0.51
N GLY A 65 -9.32 -5.40 -0.53
CA GLY A 65 -8.61 -6.53 0.07
C GLY A 65 -7.23 -6.78 -0.56
N ASP A 66 -7.12 -6.68 -1.88
CA ASP A 66 -5.87 -6.83 -2.62
C ASP A 66 -4.90 -5.68 -2.31
N LEU A 67 -5.40 -4.44 -2.19
CA LEU A 67 -4.59 -3.29 -1.76
C LEU A 67 -4.06 -3.47 -0.32
N LYS A 68 -4.90 -3.97 0.58
CA LYS A 68 -4.50 -4.25 1.97
C LYS A 68 -3.38 -5.28 2.03
N ARG A 69 -3.47 -6.32 1.18
CA ARG A 69 -2.43 -7.34 1.05
C ARG A 69 -1.13 -6.74 0.53
N ALA A 70 -1.19 -5.92 -0.52
CA ALA A 70 -0.02 -5.24 -1.07
C ALA A 70 0.68 -4.35 -0.02
N LEU A 71 -0.06 -3.64 0.83
CA LEU A 71 0.50 -2.85 1.93
C LEU A 71 1.19 -3.74 2.98
N ARG A 72 0.63 -4.91 3.30
CA ARG A 72 1.28 -5.87 4.22
C ARG A 72 2.57 -6.43 3.64
N ASP A 73 2.58 -6.77 2.36
CA ASP A 73 3.77 -7.25 1.67
C ASP A 73 4.85 -6.15 1.63
N ALA A 74 4.46 -4.89 1.37
CA ALA A 74 5.36 -3.75 1.43
C ALA A 74 5.96 -3.55 2.83
N ARG A 75 5.17 -3.68 3.89
CA ARG A 75 5.65 -3.63 5.28
C ARG A 75 6.68 -4.73 5.58
N LYS A 76 6.47 -5.94 5.05
CA LYS A 76 7.43 -7.04 5.20
C LYS A 76 8.78 -6.69 4.58
N VAL A 77 8.78 -6.12 3.38
CA VAL A 77 10.02 -5.70 2.70
C VAL A 77 10.73 -4.58 3.47
N VAL A 78 9.99 -3.60 4.02
CA VAL A 78 10.58 -2.55 4.86
C VAL A 78 11.18 -3.13 6.14
N TRP A 79 10.53 -4.11 6.76
CA TRP A 79 11.08 -4.81 7.91
C TRP A 79 12.41 -5.50 7.56
N GLU A 80 12.51 -6.16 6.40
CA GLU A 80 13.78 -6.74 5.93
C GLU A 80 14.88 -5.69 5.72
N CYS A 81 14.54 -4.46 5.34
CA CYS A 81 15.47 -3.32 5.26
C CYS A 81 15.90 -2.78 6.64
N GLN A 82 15.13 -3.02 7.70
CA GLN A 82 15.50 -2.67 9.08
C GLN A 82 16.47 -3.69 9.69
N GLN A 83 16.33 -4.98 9.34
CA GLN A 83 17.05 -6.09 9.96
C GLN A 83 18.49 -6.28 9.46
N GLN A 84 18.95 -5.52 8.45
CA GLN A 84 20.31 -5.69 7.94
C GLN A 84 21.34 -5.11 8.93
N ASP A 85 21.98 -5.99 9.71
CA ASP A 85 23.19 -5.67 10.45
C ASP A 85 24.34 -5.48 9.45
N GLN A 86 25.03 -4.33 9.51
CA GLN A 86 26.20 -4.00 8.68
C GLN A 86 27.53 -4.26 9.42
N ASN A 87 27.46 -4.76 10.65
CA ASN A 87 28.63 -4.87 11.52
C ASN A 87 29.23 -6.27 11.40
N ASN A 88 30.34 -6.34 10.67
CA ASN A 88 31.25 -7.48 10.50
C ASN A 88 30.85 -8.47 9.38
N ILE A 89 31.24 -8.13 8.15
CA ILE A 89 30.81 -8.83 6.93
C ILE A 89 32.03 -8.95 5.99
N ASP A 90 32.45 -10.19 5.70
CA ASP A 90 33.50 -10.52 4.72
C ASP A 90 33.08 -10.14 3.27
N LEU A 91 34.00 -10.17 2.31
CA LEU A 91 33.79 -9.79 0.91
C LEU A 91 32.66 -10.59 0.22
N VAL A 92 32.56 -11.89 0.47
CA VAL A 92 31.47 -12.75 -0.03
C VAL A 92 30.11 -12.29 0.52
N ASP A 93 30.15 -11.92 1.78
CA ASP A 93 29.02 -11.60 2.62
C ASP A 93 28.49 -10.18 2.26
N ARG A 94 29.40 -9.28 1.80
CA ARG A 94 29.06 -8.01 1.13
C ARG A 94 28.38 -8.20 -0.23
N LEU A 95 28.85 -9.15 -1.04
CA LEU A 95 28.23 -9.43 -2.34
C LEU A 95 26.82 -10.00 -2.16
N ILE A 96 26.61 -10.89 -1.19
CA ILE A 96 25.28 -11.39 -0.80
C ILE A 96 24.41 -10.22 -0.32
N ALA A 97 24.94 -9.34 0.53
CA ALA A 97 24.22 -8.16 0.99
C ALA A 97 23.80 -7.22 -0.15
N LEU A 98 24.66 -7.01 -1.15
CA LEU A 98 24.36 -6.21 -2.35
C LEU A 98 23.34 -6.89 -3.26
N ALA A 99 23.44 -8.22 -3.45
CA ALA A 99 22.45 -8.99 -4.21
C ALA A 99 21.08 -8.94 -3.53
N MET A 100 21.03 -9.09 -2.20
CA MET A 100 19.81 -8.94 -1.41
C MET A 100 19.28 -7.50 -1.46
N ALA A 101 20.14 -6.49 -1.42
CA ALA A 101 19.74 -5.08 -1.57
C ALA A 101 19.17 -4.79 -2.97
N SER A 102 19.72 -5.41 -4.02
CA SER A 102 19.23 -5.32 -5.39
C SER A 102 17.89 -6.04 -5.56
N GLN A 103 17.77 -7.26 -5.02
CA GLN A 103 16.51 -8.00 -4.99
C GLN A 103 15.43 -7.21 -4.24
N ARG A 104 15.74 -6.64 -3.06
CA ARG A 104 14.83 -5.78 -2.30
C ARG A 104 14.45 -4.53 -3.08
N SER A 105 15.40 -3.89 -3.78
CA SER A 105 15.09 -2.75 -4.66
C SER A 105 14.07 -3.14 -5.75
N ASN A 106 14.23 -4.32 -6.37
CA ASN A 106 13.26 -4.83 -7.34
C ASN A 106 11.90 -5.12 -6.72
N GLN A 107 11.87 -5.74 -5.54
CA GLN A 107 10.63 -5.99 -4.79
C GLN A 107 9.91 -4.68 -4.41
N LEU A 108 10.65 -3.66 -3.97
CA LEU A 108 10.11 -2.33 -3.66
C LEU A 108 9.52 -1.66 -4.91
N ARG A 109 10.22 -1.76 -6.05
CA ARG A 109 9.71 -1.26 -7.34
C ARG A 109 8.43 -1.98 -7.77
N GLN A 110 8.39 -3.31 -7.65
CA GLN A 110 7.21 -4.12 -7.95
C GLN A 110 6.05 -3.79 -7.02
N ALA A 111 6.29 -3.65 -5.71
CA ALA A 111 5.27 -3.27 -4.74
C ALA A 111 4.65 -1.91 -5.11
N ARG A 112 5.47 -0.92 -5.48
CA ARG A 112 4.99 0.39 -5.94
C ARG A 112 4.12 0.30 -7.20
N GLN A 113 4.54 -0.49 -8.19
CA GLN A 113 3.78 -0.72 -9.41
C GLN A 113 2.45 -1.41 -9.12
N ASN A 114 2.46 -2.48 -8.33
CA ASN A 114 1.27 -3.21 -7.93
C ASN A 114 0.28 -2.30 -7.18
N ILE A 115 0.76 -1.47 -6.25
CA ILE A 115 -0.09 -0.51 -5.53
C ILE A 115 -0.76 0.46 -6.50
N SER A 116 0.00 1.03 -7.43
CA SER A 116 -0.51 1.98 -8.43
C SER A 116 -1.57 1.33 -9.33
N GLU A 117 -1.30 0.13 -9.81
CA GLU A 117 -2.22 -0.64 -10.66
C GLU A 117 -3.53 -0.97 -9.92
N LYS A 118 -3.43 -1.48 -8.68
CA LYS A 118 -4.62 -1.82 -7.88
C LYS A 118 -5.42 -0.58 -7.49
N MET A 119 -4.77 0.55 -7.21
CA MET A 119 -5.45 1.83 -6.98
C MET A 119 -6.20 2.32 -8.24
N GLY A 120 -5.62 2.13 -9.42
CA GLY A 120 -6.29 2.41 -10.70
C GLY A 120 -7.59 1.60 -10.86
N PHE A 121 -7.54 0.29 -10.61
CA PHE A 121 -8.72 -0.56 -10.65
C PHE A 121 -9.78 -0.17 -9.62
N ALA A 122 -9.36 0.16 -8.39
CA ALA A 122 -10.29 0.59 -7.34
C ALA A 122 -11.00 1.90 -7.75
N SER A 123 -10.25 2.87 -8.28
CA SER A 123 -10.82 4.14 -8.75
C SER A 123 -11.80 3.93 -9.91
N PHE A 124 -11.46 3.05 -10.85
CA PHE A 124 -12.34 2.69 -11.95
C PHE A 124 -13.64 2.01 -11.48
N ALA A 125 -13.54 1.06 -10.54
CA ALA A 125 -14.71 0.37 -9.99
C ALA A 125 -15.63 1.32 -9.20
N ILE A 126 -15.06 2.27 -8.44
CA ILE A 126 -15.82 3.28 -7.71
C ILE A 126 -16.53 4.22 -8.70
N ASN A 127 -15.84 4.68 -9.73
CA ASN A 127 -16.43 5.57 -10.73
C ASN A 127 -17.54 4.88 -11.53
N THR A 128 -17.36 3.63 -11.93
CA THR A 128 -18.40 2.86 -12.65
C THR A 128 -19.62 2.58 -11.78
N HIS A 129 -19.44 2.34 -10.47
CA HIS A 129 -20.56 2.22 -9.53
C HIS A 129 -21.34 3.54 -9.39
N ASN A 130 -20.62 4.67 -9.28
CA ASN A 130 -21.25 5.99 -9.16
C ASN A 130 -21.94 6.45 -10.45
N MET A 131 -21.46 6.05 -11.63
CA MET A 131 -22.14 6.33 -12.91
C MET A 131 -23.40 5.47 -13.12
N GLY A 132 -23.56 4.38 -12.37
CA GLY A 132 -24.77 3.55 -12.37
C GLY A 132 -25.85 4.03 -11.39
N ALA A 133 -25.55 5.00 -10.52
CA ALA A 133 -26.51 5.60 -9.62
C ALA A 133 -27.39 6.60 -10.40
N LYS A 134 -28.65 6.23 -10.63
CA LYS A 134 -29.68 7.10 -11.22
C LYS A 134 -29.71 8.43 -10.43
N PRO A 135 -29.69 9.60 -11.09
CA PRO A 135 -29.76 10.87 -10.38
C PRO A 135 -31.03 10.93 -9.54
N PRO A 136 -31.01 11.58 -8.35
CA PRO A 136 -32.21 11.74 -7.54
C PRO A 136 -33.27 12.41 -8.42
N GLN A 137 -34.40 11.73 -8.59
CA GLN A 137 -35.55 12.31 -9.27
C GLN A 137 -35.87 13.62 -8.57
N GLN A 138 -35.75 14.72 -9.31
CA GLN A 138 -36.30 16.00 -8.91
C GLN A 138 -37.78 15.74 -8.58
N GLN A 139 -38.13 15.86 -7.30
CA GLN A 139 -39.51 16.09 -6.90
C GLN A 139 -39.93 17.40 -7.54
N GLN A 140 -40.56 17.31 -8.71
CA GLN A 140 -41.40 18.35 -9.28
C GLN A 140 -42.82 17.81 -9.34
N ASN A 141 -43.61 18.34 -8.41
CA ASN A 141 -45.07 18.42 -8.32
C ASN A 141 -45.88 17.12 -8.19
#